data_AF-A0A381WEJ2-F1
#
_entry.id   AF-A0A381WEJ2-F1
#
_cell.length_a   1.000
_cell.length_b   1.000
_cell.length_c   1.000
_cell.angle_alpha   90.00
_cell.angle_beta   90.00
_cell.angle_gamma   90.00
#
_symmetry.space_group_name_H-M   'P 1'
#
loop_
_entity.id
_entity.type
_entity.pdbx_description
1 polymer ?
#
loop_
_entity_poly.entity_id
_entity_poly.type
_entity_poly.pdbx_seq_one_letter_code
_entity_poly.pdbx_strand_id
1 'polypeptide(L)'
;AENSFKKSENKWVLKSDGLIMKTYNPQDLTDIFMNVKCPIYIVYGLMSQIFSKELLDYTVYVGNIPPERVVGIPSAMHHLFIDQPLKFIEEIKKILKKESLNDKD
;
A
#
# COMPACT_ATOMS: atom_id res chain seq x y z
N ALA A 1 6.93 6.24 12.78
CA ALA A 1 8.04 7.12 12.34
C ALA A 1 9.22 7.15 13.32
N GLU A 2 9.01 6.92 14.63
CA GLU A 2 10.06 6.99 15.66
C GLU A 2 11.28 6.11 15.36
N ASN A 3 11.07 4.92 14.79
CA ASN A 3 12.16 4.00 14.42
C ASN A 3 12.89 4.35 13.12
N SER A 4 12.44 5.35 12.36
CA SER A 4 12.99 5.69 11.05
C SER A 4 14.05 6.80 11.09
N PHE A 5 14.19 7.50 12.21
CA PHE A 5 15.21 8.53 12.40
C PHE A 5 16.10 8.16 13.59
N LYS A 6 17.41 8.39 13.47
CA LYS A 6 18.34 8.27 14.60
C LYS A 6 19.07 9.58 14.84
N LYS A 7 19.23 9.95 16.11
CA LYS A 7 20.10 11.07 16.50
C LYS A 7 21.55 10.60 16.37
N SER A 8 22.35 11.35 15.61
CA SER A 8 23.80 11.24 15.55
C SER A 8 24.40 12.54 16.11
N GLU A 9 25.69 12.52 16.45
CA GLU A 9 26.45 13.55 17.19
C GLU A 9 25.83 14.97 17.16
N ASN A 10 25.67 15.55 15.97
CA ASN A 10 25.04 16.88 15.78
C ASN A 10 23.93 16.92 14.71
N LYS A 11 23.32 15.78 14.35
CA LYS A 11 22.30 15.73 13.29
C LYS A 11 21.30 14.60 13.44
N TRP A 12 20.14 14.76 12.84
CA TRP A 12 19.19 13.67 12.63
C TRP A 12 19.48 12.99 11.30
N VAL A 13 19.55 11.66 11.32
CA VAL A 13 19.75 10.85 10.12
C VAL A 13 18.52 9.99 9.91
N LEU A 14 17.91 10.11 8.74
CA LEU A 14 16.85 9.24 8.27
C LEU A 14 17.45 7.88 7.85
N LYS A 15 16.81 6.78 8.25
CA LYS A 15 17.07 5.46 7.68
C LYS A 15 16.62 5.49 6.22
N SER A 16 17.58 5.62 5.32
CA SER A 16 17.38 5.60 3.87
C SER A 16 18.51 4.79 3.27
N ASP A 17 18.17 3.84 2.40
CA ASP A 17 19.11 3.10 1.58
C ASP A 17 18.88 3.48 0.12
N GLY A 18 19.71 4.37 -0.42
CA GLY A 18 19.62 4.79 -1.81
C GLY A 18 19.99 3.68 -2.81
N LEU A 19 20.57 2.57 -2.35
CA LEU A 19 20.91 1.41 -3.18
C LEU A 19 19.81 0.35 -3.19
N ILE A 20 18.74 0.52 -2.41
CA ILE A 20 17.71 -0.51 -2.23
C ILE A 20 17.13 -1.01 -3.55
N MET A 21 16.95 -0.13 -4.54
CA MET A 21 16.43 -0.53 -5.86
C MET A 21 17.35 -1.50 -6.62
N LYS A 22 18.63 -1.57 -6.26
CA LYS A 22 19.63 -2.46 -6.86
C LYS A 22 19.91 -3.70 -6.02
N THR A 23 19.73 -3.61 -4.70
CA THR A 23 20.07 -4.67 -3.74
C THR A 23 18.85 -5.45 -3.28
N TYR A 24 17.64 -4.95 -3.52
CA TYR A 24 16.41 -5.62 -3.14
C TYR A 24 16.19 -6.87 -3.99
N ASN A 25 16.13 -8.02 -3.31
CA ASN A 25 15.70 -9.27 -3.91
C ASN A 25 14.22 -9.51 -3.58
N PRO A 26 13.31 -9.44 -4.57
CA PRO A 26 11.91 -9.75 -4.34
C PRO A 26 11.77 -11.16 -3.79
N GLN A 27 10.94 -11.30 -2.76
CA GLN A 27 10.54 -12.61 -2.24
C GLN A 27 9.16 -12.94 -2.80
N ASP A 28 8.90 -14.22 -3.02
CA ASP A 28 7.55 -14.69 -3.29
C ASP A 28 6.72 -14.59 -2.01
N LEU A 29 5.61 -13.86 -2.08
CA LEU A 29 4.69 -13.64 -0.95
C LEU A 29 3.36 -14.40 -1.12
N THR A 30 3.25 -15.27 -2.13
CA THR A 30 2.01 -15.97 -2.49
C THR A 30 1.41 -16.74 -1.30
N ASP A 31 2.21 -17.57 -0.63
CA ASP A 31 1.77 -18.35 0.53
C ASP A 31 1.29 -17.47 1.69
N ILE A 32 1.93 -16.32 1.89
CA ILE A 32 1.51 -15.36 2.91
C ILE A 32 0.15 -14.80 2.53
N PHE A 33 0.00 -14.28 1.30
CA PHE A 33 -1.25 -13.69 0.82
C PHE A 33 -2.42 -14.67 0.84
N MET A 34 -2.22 -15.94 0.48
CA MET A 34 -3.27 -16.97 0.54
C MET A 34 -3.75 -17.26 1.97
N ASN A 35 -2.91 -17.02 2.98
CA ASN A 35 -3.18 -17.40 4.36
C ASN A 35 -3.53 -16.22 5.28
N VAL A 36 -3.50 -14.98 4.78
CA VAL A 36 -3.87 -13.78 5.57
C VAL A 36 -5.29 -13.94 6.13
N LYS A 37 -5.44 -13.66 7.42
CA LYS A 37 -6.74 -13.76 8.12
C LYS A 37 -7.46 -12.43 8.28
N CYS A 38 -6.79 -11.31 8.03
CA CYS A 38 -7.40 -9.99 8.11
C CYS A 38 -7.90 -9.51 6.73
N PRO A 39 -8.90 -8.61 6.69
CA PRO A 39 -9.30 -7.94 5.47
C PRO A 39 -8.13 -7.21 4.79
N ILE A 40 -7.92 -7.46 3.51
CA ILE A 40 -6.94 -6.75 2.68
C ILE A 40 -7.67 -5.73 1.80
N TYR A 41 -7.16 -4.50 1.79
CA TYR A 41 -7.55 -3.44 0.88
C TYR A 41 -6.35 -3.06 0.00
N ILE A 42 -6.57 -2.95 -1.31
CA ILE A 42 -5.57 -2.43 -2.24
C ILE A 42 -5.96 -1.00 -2.61
N VAL A 43 -5.11 -0.04 -2.28
CA VAL A 43 -5.24 1.35 -2.71
C VAL A 43 -4.03 1.71 -3.55
N TYR A 44 -4.24 2.00 -4.83
CA TYR A 44 -3.15 2.19 -5.79
C TYR A 44 -3.46 3.34 -6.76
N GLY A 45 -2.42 3.89 -7.38
CA GLY A 45 -2.57 4.94 -8.39
C GLY A 45 -2.84 4.34 -9.76
N LEU A 46 -3.87 4.84 -10.46
CA LEU A 46 -4.27 4.33 -11.77
C LEU A 46 -3.21 4.54 -12.86
N MET A 47 -2.25 5.43 -12.64
CA MET A 47 -1.14 5.69 -13.57
C MET A 47 0.15 4.94 -13.18
N SER A 48 0.14 4.12 -12.12
CA SER A 48 1.33 3.45 -11.61
C SER A 48 2.02 2.60 -12.69
N GLN A 49 3.31 2.86 -12.91
CA GLN A 49 4.15 2.07 -13.83
C GLN A 49 4.78 0.83 -13.18
N ILE A 50 4.86 0.81 -11.85
CA ILE A 50 5.44 -0.30 -11.09
C ILE A 50 4.38 -1.27 -10.56
N PHE A 51 3.11 -0.85 -10.58
CA PHE A 51 1.97 -1.67 -10.18
C PHE A 51 1.04 -1.83 -11.38
N SER A 52 1.42 -2.75 -12.27
CA SER A 52 0.72 -2.99 -13.52
C SER A 52 -0.64 -3.66 -13.31
N LYS A 53 -1.48 -3.65 -14.34
CA LYS A 53 -2.76 -4.39 -14.35
C LYS A 53 -2.56 -5.88 -14.08
N GLU A 54 -1.55 -6.50 -14.68
CA GLU A 54 -1.23 -7.92 -14.49
C GLU A 54 -0.88 -8.22 -13.03
N LEU A 55 -0.05 -7.38 -12.40
CA LEU A 55 0.31 -7.53 -11.00
C LEU A 55 -0.90 -7.32 -10.07
N LEU A 56 -1.77 -6.36 -10.38
CA LEU A 56 -3.02 -6.16 -9.67
C LEU A 56 -3.92 -7.39 -9.76
N ASP A 57 -4.17 -7.88 -10.99
CA ASP A 57 -5.04 -9.03 -11.23
C ASP A 57 -4.53 -10.27 -10.49
N TYR A 58 -3.21 -10.51 -10.53
CA TYR A 58 -2.58 -11.60 -9.79
C TYR A 58 -2.72 -11.43 -8.26
N THR A 59 -2.45 -10.24 -7.73
CA THR A 59 -2.55 -9.98 -6.28
C THR A 59 -3.99 -10.16 -5.79
N VAL A 60 -4.97 -9.68 -6.56
CA VAL A 60 -6.40 -9.82 -6.27
C VAL A 60 -6.80 -11.29 -6.27
N TYR A 61 -6.34 -12.06 -7.25
CA TYR A 61 -6.59 -13.49 -7.35
C TYR A 61 -6.00 -14.26 -6.15
N VAL A 62 -4.70 -14.10 -5.89
CA VAL A 62 -4.00 -14.84 -4.83
C VAL A 62 -4.55 -14.50 -3.44
N GLY A 63 -4.81 -13.22 -3.19
CA GLY A 63 -5.36 -12.77 -1.91
C GLY A 63 -6.87 -12.99 -1.76
N ASN A 64 -7.55 -13.55 -2.78
CA ASN A 64 -9.01 -13.64 -2.87
C ASN A 64 -9.70 -12.32 -2.46
N ILE A 65 -9.19 -11.21 -2.99
CA ILE A 65 -9.58 -9.87 -2.57
C ILE A 65 -10.84 -9.49 -3.35
N PRO A 66 -11.95 -9.15 -2.68
CA PRO A 66 -13.18 -8.85 -3.39
C PRO A 66 -13.09 -7.47 -4.08
N PRO A 67 -13.75 -7.26 -5.24
CA PRO A 67 -13.59 -6.05 -6.05
C PRO A 67 -13.84 -4.73 -5.30
N GLU A 68 -14.77 -4.72 -4.35
CA GLU A 68 -15.09 -3.53 -3.54
C GLU A 68 -13.99 -3.12 -2.55
N ARG A 69 -12.91 -3.93 -2.42
CA ARG A 69 -11.71 -3.61 -1.63
C ARG A 69 -10.52 -3.19 -2.49
N VAL A 70 -10.73 -3.03 -3.80
CA VAL A 70 -9.72 -2.57 -4.76
C VAL A 70 -10.07 -1.14 -5.17
N VAL A 71 -9.24 -0.17 -4.76
CA VAL A 71 -9.49 1.26 -4.96
C VAL A 71 -8.38 1.89 -5.78
N GLY A 72 -8.72 2.31 -6.99
CA GLY A 72 -7.84 3.07 -7.88
C GLY A 72 -7.99 4.57 -7.69
N ILE A 73 -6.89 5.28 -7.45
CA ILE A 73 -6.85 6.74 -7.36
C ILE A 73 -6.48 7.31 -8.75
N PRO A 74 -7.37 8.09 -9.39
CA PRO A 74 -7.08 8.72 -10.68
C PRO A 74 -5.98 9.77 -10.54
N SER A 75 -5.26 10.02 -11.64
CA SER A 75 -4.20 11.04 -11.70
C SER A 75 -3.08 10.86 -10.65
N ALA A 76 -2.85 9.62 -10.21
CA ALA A 76 -1.77 9.27 -9.29
C ALA A 76 -0.91 8.13 -9.85
N MET A 77 0.40 8.27 -9.69
CA MET A 77 1.39 7.20 -9.87
C MET A 77 1.45 6.35 -8.58
N HIS A 78 2.56 5.66 -8.32
CA HIS A 78 2.76 4.93 -7.07
C HIS A 78 2.95 5.84 -5.84
N HIS A 79 3.24 7.13 -6.03
CA HIS A 79 3.44 8.10 -4.96
C HIS A 79 2.12 8.76 -4.51
N LEU A 80 1.12 7.97 -4.14
CA LEU A 80 -0.24 8.44 -3.82
C LEU A 80 -0.29 9.64 -2.87
N PHE A 81 0.57 9.66 -1.85
CA PHE A 81 0.60 10.70 -0.82
C PHE A 81 1.16 12.03 -1.32
N ILE A 82 1.87 12.02 -2.45
CA ILE A 82 2.42 13.20 -3.09
C ILE A 82 1.47 13.64 -4.21
N ASP A 83 1.04 12.69 -5.05
CA ASP A 83 0.26 13.00 -6.25
C ASP A 83 -1.18 13.41 -5.92
N GLN A 84 -1.84 12.70 -4.99
CA GLN A 84 -3.26 12.89 -4.67
C GLN A 84 -3.54 12.73 -3.16
N PRO A 85 -2.90 13.52 -2.28
CA PRO A 85 -3.00 13.36 -0.82
C PRO A 85 -4.43 13.46 -0.29
N LEU A 86 -5.21 14.43 -0.78
CA LEU A 86 -6.58 14.63 -0.32
C LEU A 86 -7.51 13.50 -0.75
N LYS A 87 -7.35 13.01 -1.99
CA LYS A 87 -8.14 11.89 -2.50
C LYS A 87 -7.81 10.59 -1.75
N PHE A 88 -6.52 10.35 -1.49
CA PHE A 88 -6.10 9.21 -0.68
C PHE A 88 -6.77 9.25 0.71
N ILE A 89 -6.73 10.39 1.40
CA ILE A 89 -7.38 10.53 2.72
C ILE A 89 -8.89 10.29 2.64
N GLU A 90 -9.56 10.80 1.60
CA GLU A 90 -10.98 10.59 1.38
C GLU A 90 -11.32 9.10 1.26
N GLU A 91 -10.58 8.35 0.43
CA GLU A 91 -10.82 6.92 0.22
C GLU A 91 -10.52 6.09 1.49
N ILE A 92 -9.44 6.40 2.22
CA ILE A 92 -9.15 5.73 3.49
C ILE A 92 -10.26 5.96 4.51
N LYS A 93 -10.78 7.19 4.62
CA LYS A 93 -11.91 7.48 5.52
C LYS A 93 -13.16 6.68 5.16
N LYS A 94 -13.46 6.49 3.88
CA LYS A 94 -14.58 5.65 3.42
C LYS A 94 -14.38 4.19 3.82
N ILE A 95 -13.18 3.64 3.59
CA ILE A 95 -12.82 2.27 3.98
C ILE A 95 -13.00 2.07 5.49
N LEU A 96 -12.40 2.94 6.31
CA LEU A 96 -12.48 2.82 7.77
C LEU A 96 -13.92 2.94 8.29
N LYS A 97 -14.73 3.83 7.69
CA LYS A 97 -16.15 3.95 8.05
C LYS A 97 -16.91 2.68 7.71
N LYS A 98 -16.66 2.05 6.57
CA LYS A 98 -17.31 0.80 6.14
C LYS A 98 -16.99 -0.35 7.11
N GLU A 99 -15.72 -0.53 7.47
CA GLU A 99 -15.33 -1.58 8.41
C GLU A 99 -15.91 -1.34 9.82
N SER A 100 -15.94 -0.10 10.29
CA SER A 100 -16.56 0.23 11.59
C SER A 100 -18.07 -0.03 11.68
N LEU A 101 -18.74 -0.16 10.53
CA LEU A 101 -20.15 -0.55 10.45
C LEU A 101 -20.30 -2.08 10.47
N ASN A 102 -19.39 -2.80 9.81
CA ASN A 102 -19.39 -4.27 9.78
C ASN A 102 -19.04 -4.91 11.13
N ASP A 103 -18.26 -4.23 11.99
CA ASP A 103 -17.93 -4.71 13.34
C ASP A 103 -19.07 -4.57 14.37
N LYS A 104 -20.22 -4.00 13.97
CA LYS A 104 -21.39 -3.77 14.85
C LYS A 104 -22.54 -4.76 14.65
N ASP A 105 -22.41 -5.66 13.69
CA ASP A 105 -23.33 -6.78 13.43
C ASP A 105 -22.73 -8.09 13.93
#